data_AF-A0AA86V6M8-F1
#
_entry.id   AF-A0AA86V6M8-F1
#
_cell.length_a   1.000
_cell.length_b   1.000
_cell.length_c   1.000
_cell.angle_alpha   90.00
_cell.angle_beta   90.00
_cell.angle_gamma   90.00
#
_symmetry.space_group_name_H-M   'P 1'
#
loop_
_entity.id
_entity.type
_entity.pdbx_description
1 polymer ?
#
loop_
_entity_poly.entity_id
_entity_poly.type
_entity_poly.pdbx_seq_one_letter_code
_entity_poly.pdbx_strand_id
1 'polypeptide(L)'
;MHRPDKGGRDKVETRNLEVNHFLVEFDEGRVIFHYDVDVKARGTPSWPQKISKLYLSLIRKKLFSDHRLPSSAYDGERNIFSSEPLPAETYDVDVFIDGDERLVGYSVTFRLVKVLELHKLRDYLRLGFGSERESKQRCDSFGRCFFPMHNPRTPRDVIIPTEGFQQSLKPTSQGLSLCLDYSVSSYVGKDKPVLEFLLEQIPNLNLNQTSTFKSKVETLLVGLKVNVTHRRTKQKYTITRLTRRATKDISFPALDSEGRYTGWTPSLDGFFLQKYGKKIQHVDLPALDFGGNKMNYVPMELCVLVKDQRCPRKNLSDTNAATELTRKAVIPPPMRRDKIRALVKSNEGPCG
;
A
#
# COMPACT_ATOMS: atom_id res chain seq x y z
N MET A 1 31.04 5.87 -18.12
CA MET A 1 31.70 4.60 -18.51
C MET A 1 31.05 4.09 -19.77
N HIS A 2 31.83 3.79 -20.82
CA HIS A 2 31.34 3.06 -22.00
C HIS A 2 31.56 1.57 -21.79
N ARG A 3 30.66 0.73 -22.34
CA ARG A 3 30.84 -0.73 -22.32
C ARG A 3 32.09 -1.08 -23.14
N PRO A 4 33.06 -1.80 -22.58
CA PRO A 4 34.36 -2.01 -23.23
C PRO A 4 34.29 -2.93 -24.46
N ASP A 5 33.32 -3.85 -24.53
CA ASP A 5 33.15 -4.77 -25.67
C ASP A 5 31.69 -5.25 -25.82
N LYS A 6 31.47 -6.17 -26.79
CA LYS A 6 30.18 -6.84 -27.02
C LYS A 6 30.13 -8.26 -26.41
N GLY A 7 31.06 -8.62 -25.52
CA GLY A 7 31.24 -9.97 -24.98
C GLY A 7 32.27 -10.82 -25.74
N GLY A 8 32.67 -11.94 -25.13
CA GLY A 8 33.69 -12.85 -25.65
C GLY A 8 33.28 -13.56 -26.96
N ARG A 9 34.28 -13.87 -27.81
CA ARG A 9 34.08 -14.57 -29.09
C ARG A 9 34.12 -16.11 -28.96
N ASP A 10 34.50 -16.60 -27.79
CA ASP A 10 34.57 -18.04 -27.47
C ASP A 10 33.16 -18.55 -27.16
N LYS A 11 32.38 -18.81 -28.20
CA LYS A 11 31.02 -19.34 -28.09
C LYS A 11 30.94 -20.71 -28.74
N VAL A 12 30.55 -21.70 -27.95
CA VAL A 12 30.26 -23.07 -28.43
C VAL A 12 28.93 -23.09 -29.19
N GLU A 13 27.97 -22.23 -28.82
CA GLU A 13 26.65 -22.18 -29.43
C GLU A 13 25.96 -20.82 -29.21
N THR A 14 25.03 -20.44 -30.10
CA THR A 14 24.15 -19.27 -29.93
C THR A 14 22.73 -19.74 -29.63
N ARG A 15 22.09 -19.16 -28.60
CA ARG A 15 20.71 -19.48 -28.20
C ARG A 15 19.84 -18.24 -28.27
N ASN A 16 18.64 -18.39 -28.83
CA ASN A 16 17.63 -17.35 -28.81
C ASN A 16 16.93 -17.36 -27.45
N LEU A 17 16.83 -16.19 -26.82
CA LEU A 17 16.15 -16.01 -25.55
C LEU A 17 14.99 -15.05 -25.73
N GLU A 18 13.88 -15.38 -25.08
CA GLU A 18 12.82 -14.42 -24.85
C GLU A 18 13.05 -13.76 -23.49
N VAL A 19 12.89 -12.45 -23.44
CA VAL A 19 12.97 -11.66 -22.22
C VAL A 19 11.65 -10.94 -22.01
N ASN A 20 11.33 -10.63 -20.75
CA ASN A 20 10.11 -9.92 -20.37
C ASN A 20 10.25 -8.39 -20.53
N HIS A 21 10.89 -8.00 -21.63
CA HIS A 21 11.20 -6.63 -22.01
C HIS A 21 10.43 -6.30 -23.29
N PHE A 22 9.56 -5.30 -23.20
CA PHE A 22 8.72 -4.84 -24.30
C PHE A 22 9.24 -3.48 -24.76
N LEU A 23 9.57 -3.34 -26.05
CA LEU A 23 10.04 -2.06 -26.58
C LEU A 23 8.89 -1.04 -26.54
N VAL A 24 9.21 0.17 -26.09
CA VAL A 24 8.26 1.28 -26.00
C VAL A 24 8.56 2.24 -27.14
N GLU A 25 7.59 2.38 -28.02
CA GLU A 25 7.58 3.41 -29.05
C GLU A 25 6.89 4.66 -28.51
N PHE A 26 7.48 5.82 -28.80
CA PHE A 26 6.91 7.11 -28.43
C PHE A 26 7.15 8.12 -29.55
N ASP A 27 6.23 9.09 -29.67
CA ASP A 27 6.31 10.16 -30.65
C ASP A 27 7.30 11.23 -30.17
N GLU A 28 8.45 11.31 -30.82
CA GLU A 28 9.54 12.24 -30.49
C GLU A 28 9.13 13.72 -30.64
N GLY A 29 8.14 13.99 -31.49
CA GLY A 29 7.61 15.34 -31.75
C GLY A 29 6.69 15.85 -30.65
N ARG A 30 6.25 14.98 -29.73
CA ARG A 30 5.36 15.36 -28.63
C ARG A 30 6.10 15.96 -27.45
N VAL A 31 5.34 16.69 -26.66
CA VAL A 31 5.76 17.25 -25.39
C VAL A 31 4.86 16.72 -24.26
N ILE A 32 5.42 16.65 -23.06
CA ILE A 32 4.69 16.34 -21.83
C ILE A 32 4.77 17.55 -20.91
N PHE A 33 3.63 18.01 -20.42
CA PHE A 33 3.54 19.11 -19.47
C PHE A 33 3.63 18.57 -18.05
N HIS A 34 4.65 19.00 -17.30
CA HIS A 34 4.85 18.69 -15.89
C HIS A 34 4.31 19.83 -15.03
N TYR A 35 3.38 19.49 -14.14
CA TYR A 35 2.78 20.41 -13.17
C TYR A 35 3.10 20.01 -11.73
N ASP A 36 3.33 21.02 -10.89
CA ASP A 36 3.25 20.91 -9.44
C ASP A 36 1.79 21.12 -9.01
N VAL A 37 1.32 20.28 -8.08
CA VAL A 37 -0.04 20.28 -7.56
C VAL A 37 -0.02 20.67 -6.10
N ASP A 38 -0.65 21.79 -5.79
CA ASP A 38 -0.89 22.25 -4.44
C ASP A 38 -2.35 21.96 -4.05
N VAL A 39 -2.56 21.28 -2.92
CA VAL A 39 -3.89 20.93 -2.41
C VAL A 39 -4.03 21.44 -0.99
N LYS A 40 -5.01 22.31 -0.77
CA LYS A 40 -5.28 22.95 0.53
C LYS A 40 -6.72 22.76 0.95
N ALA A 41 -6.95 22.38 2.20
CA ALA A 41 -8.29 22.32 2.77
C ALA A 41 -8.81 23.74 3.01
N ARG A 42 -10.03 24.04 2.54
CA ARG A 42 -10.70 25.32 2.79
C ARG A 42 -11.26 25.33 4.22
N GLY A 43 -11.00 26.41 4.97
CA GLY A 43 -11.63 26.65 6.28
C GLY A 43 -10.98 25.99 7.50
N THR A 44 -9.82 25.36 7.39
CA THR A 44 -9.05 24.89 8.57
C THR A 44 -7.89 25.86 8.89
N PRO A 45 -7.57 26.12 10.18
CA PRO A 45 -6.57 27.11 10.55
C PRO A 45 -5.15 26.68 10.15
N SER A 46 -4.56 27.44 9.21
CA SER A 46 -3.13 27.78 8.95
C SER A 46 -1.99 26.76 9.17
N TRP A 47 -2.26 25.48 9.41
CA TRP A 47 -1.22 24.44 9.55
C TRP A 47 -1.35 23.40 8.44
N PRO A 48 -0.24 23.01 7.78
CA PRO A 48 -0.28 21.98 6.74
C PRO A 48 -0.57 20.63 7.38
N GLN A 49 -1.85 20.27 7.47
CA GLN A 49 -2.22 18.89 7.74
C GLN A 49 -1.87 18.05 6.51
N LYS A 50 -1.02 17.04 6.71
CA LYS A 50 -0.65 16.12 5.63
C LYS A 50 -1.90 15.36 5.17
N ILE A 51 -2.42 15.73 4.00
CA ILE A 51 -3.53 15.03 3.36
C ILE A 51 -3.04 13.63 2.97
N SER A 52 -3.83 12.60 3.30
CA SER A 52 -3.47 11.22 2.96
C SER A 52 -3.53 10.98 1.44
N LYS A 53 -2.69 10.07 0.92
CA LYS A 53 -2.70 9.71 -0.52
C LYS A 53 -4.07 9.22 -1.01
N LEU A 54 -4.85 8.58 -0.13
CA LEU A 54 -6.21 8.15 -0.43
C LEU A 54 -7.10 9.36 -0.73
N TYR A 55 -7.05 10.40 0.11
CA TYR A 55 -7.84 11.62 -0.11
C TYR A 55 -7.35 12.40 -1.32
N LEU A 56 -6.03 12.52 -1.53
CA LEU A 56 -5.48 13.13 -2.75
C LEU A 56 -5.99 12.43 -4.03
N SER A 57 -6.08 11.10 -4.01
CA SER A 57 -6.65 10.32 -5.12
C SER A 57 -8.14 10.59 -5.32
N LEU A 58 -8.92 10.75 -4.24
CA LEU A 58 -10.36 11.07 -4.33
C LEU A 58 -10.59 12.50 -4.85
N ILE A 59 -9.86 13.47 -4.31
CA ILE A 59 -9.88 14.88 -4.74
C ILE A 59 -9.58 14.96 -6.23
N ARG A 60 -8.48 14.31 -6.68
CA ARG A 60 -8.13 14.24 -8.10
C ARG A 60 -9.23 13.60 -8.94
N LYS A 61 -9.76 12.44 -8.52
CA LYS A 61 -10.80 11.74 -9.29
C LYS A 61 -12.04 12.62 -9.49
N LYS A 62 -12.47 13.31 -8.43
CA LYS A 62 -13.61 14.23 -8.50
C LYS A 62 -13.31 15.44 -9.36
N LEU A 63 -12.17 16.11 -9.13
CA LEU A 63 -11.72 17.26 -9.93
C LEU A 63 -11.75 17.00 -11.44
N PHE A 64 -11.11 15.88 -11.85
CA PHE A 64 -10.99 15.52 -13.26
C PHE A 64 -12.33 15.13 -13.88
N SER A 65 -13.25 14.58 -13.09
CA SER A 65 -14.61 14.28 -13.52
C SER A 65 -15.44 15.55 -13.68
N ASP A 66 -15.44 16.43 -12.68
CA ASP A 66 -16.26 17.64 -12.62
C ASP A 66 -15.86 18.64 -13.72
N HIS A 67 -14.56 18.73 -14.03
CA HIS A 67 -14.01 19.70 -14.99
C HIS A 67 -13.60 19.07 -16.32
N ARG A 68 -13.86 17.77 -16.52
CA ARG A 68 -13.53 17.01 -17.75
C ARG A 68 -12.08 17.22 -18.22
N LEU A 69 -11.14 17.24 -17.29
CA LEU A 69 -9.73 17.47 -17.57
C LEU A 69 -9.12 16.31 -18.38
N PRO A 70 -8.09 16.58 -19.22
CA PRO A 70 -7.46 15.54 -20.04
C PRO A 70 -6.80 14.46 -19.19
N SER A 71 -6.64 13.28 -19.78
CA SER A 71 -5.95 12.17 -19.11
C SER A 71 -4.55 12.62 -18.67
N SER A 72 -4.16 12.19 -17.47
CA SER A 72 -2.85 12.54 -16.93
C SER A 72 -2.32 11.48 -15.96
N ALA A 73 -1.00 11.47 -15.86
CA ALA A 73 -0.23 10.75 -14.87
C ALA A 73 -0.16 11.55 -13.57
N TYR A 74 -0.26 10.88 -12.43
CA TYR A 74 -0.06 11.50 -11.11
C TYR A 74 0.74 10.57 -10.23
N ASP A 75 1.76 11.12 -9.57
CA ASP A 75 2.65 10.38 -8.67
C ASP A 75 2.02 10.03 -7.31
N GLY A 76 0.81 10.53 -7.04
CA GLY A 76 0.11 10.36 -5.76
C GLY A 76 0.49 11.41 -4.71
N GLU A 77 1.28 12.43 -5.08
CA GLU A 77 1.77 13.49 -4.21
C GLU A 77 1.67 14.87 -4.88
N ARG A 78 2.73 15.37 -5.50
CA ARG A 78 2.79 16.75 -6.01
C ARG A 78 2.98 16.84 -7.53
N ASN A 79 3.29 15.76 -8.23
CA ASN A 79 3.64 15.84 -9.64
C ASN A 79 2.55 15.24 -10.52
N ILE A 80 2.00 16.07 -11.42
CA ILE A 80 1.14 15.63 -12.51
C ILE A 80 1.88 15.80 -13.83
N PHE A 81 1.72 14.82 -14.73
CA PHE A 81 2.19 14.91 -16.10
C PHE A 81 1.02 14.71 -17.06
N SER A 82 0.84 15.61 -18.02
CA SER A 82 -0.22 15.52 -19.03
C SER A 82 0.33 15.68 -20.43
N SER A 83 -0.29 15.01 -21.41
CA SER A 83 -0.02 15.19 -22.83
C SER A 83 -0.61 16.48 -23.39
N GLU A 84 -1.55 17.09 -22.67
CA GLU A 84 -2.24 18.33 -23.04
C GLU A 84 -2.04 19.38 -21.93
N PRO A 85 -2.07 20.69 -22.26
CA PRO A 85 -2.02 21.72 -21.25
C PRO A 85 -3.20 21.60 -20.27
N LEU A 86 -2.92 21.64 -18.97
CA LEU A 86 -3.94 21.81 -17.95
C LEU A 86 -4.12 23.31 -17.70
N PRO A 87 -5.35 23.83 -17.56
CA PRO A 87 -5.54 25.24 -17.27
C PRO A 87 -4.89 25.58 -15.93
N ALA A 88 -4.07 26.64 -15.93
CA ALA A 88 -3.30 27.09 -14.78
C ALA A 88 -4.18 27.91 -13.82
N GLU A 89 -5.23 27.27 -13.31
CA GLU A 89 -6.24 27.88 -12.46
C GLU A 89 -6.30 27.18 -11.10
N THR A 90 -7.02 27.78 -10.17
CA THR A 90 -7.34 27.15 -8.89
C THR A 90 -8.75 26.60 -8.96
N TYR A 91 -8.87 25.31 -8.72
CA TYR A 91 -10.13 24.59 -8.74
C TYR A 91 -10.62 24.30 -7.34
N ASP A 92 -11.90 24.52 -7.14
CA ASP A 92 -12.56 24.22 -5.89
C ASP A 92 -13.31 22.90 -5.99
N VAL A 93 -12.99 21.96 -5.09
CA VAL A 93 -13.55 20.60 -5.10
C VAL A 93 -13.98 20.20 -3.71
N ASP A 94 -15.23 19.80 -3.57
CA ASP A 94 -15.76 19.31 -2.31
C ASP A 94 -15.79 17.78 -2.29
N VAL A 95 -15.17 17.15 -1.30
CA VAL A 95 -15.10 15.68 -1.23
C VAL A 95 -15.69 15.21 0.09
N PHE A 96 -16.50 14.15 0.00
CA PHE A 96 -16.99 13.47 1.20
C PHE A 96 -15.85 12.70 1.84
N ILE A 97 -15.60 12.99 3.12
CA ILE A 97 -14.67 12.21 3.92
C ILE A 97 -15.43 11.02 4.47
N ASP A 98 -15.07 9.84 3.96
CA ASP A 98 -15.71 8.59 4.30
C ASP A 98 -15.59 8.29 5.81
N GLY A 99 -16.68 8.47 6.56
CA GLY A 99 -16.72 8.26 8.02
C GLY A 99 -17.35 9.36 8.87
N ASP A 100 -17.50 10.59 8.38
CA ASP A 100 -18.06 11.71 9.16
C ASP A 100 -19.29 12.35 8.50
N GLU A 101 -19.71 11.89 7.30
CA GLU A 101 -20.70 12.57 6.42
C GLU A 101 -20.39 14.04 6.12
N ARG A 102 -19.23 14.53 6.59
CA ARG A 102 -18.79 15.90 6.40
C ARG A 102 -18.22 16.07 5.01
N LEU A 103 -18.79 17.05 4.33
CA LEU A 103 -18.25 17.61 3.11
C LEU A 103 -17.06 18.50 3.49
N VAL A 104 -15.88 18.18 2.94
CA VAL A 104 -14.68 19.02 3.11
C VAL A 104 -14.29 19.59 1.77
N GLY A 105 -14.21 20.91 1.71
CA GLY A 105 -13.77 21.65 0.53
C GLY A 105 -12.25 21.72 0.43
N TYR A 106 -11.74 21.51 -0.78
CA TYR A 106 -10.32 21.61 -1.12
C TYR A 106 -10.13 22.54 -2.31
N SER A 107 -9.12 23.41 -2.23
CA SER A 107 -8.62 24.17 -3.36
C SER A 107 -7.40 23.47 -3.93
N VAL A 108 -7.41 23.23 -5.24
CA VAL A 108 -6.37 22.55 -6.00
C VAL A 108 -5.80 23.50 -7.03
N THR A 109 -4.51 23.76 -6.98
CA THR A 109 -3.83 24.64 -7.94
C THR A 109 -2.81 23.84 -8.75
N PHE A 110 -2.86 23.98 -10.07
CA PHE A 110 -1.83 23.45 -10.97
C PHE A 110 -0.85 24.56 -11.34
N ARG A 111 0.45 24.30 -11.18
CA ARG A 111 1.50 25.22 -11.59
C ARG A 111 2.40 24.52 -12.60
N LEU A 112 2.48 25.06 -13.82
CA LEU A 112 3.37 24.50 -14.83
C LEU A 112 4.82 24.63 -14.35
N VAL A 113 5.50 23.50 -14.22
CA VAL A 113 6.91 23.43 -13.82
C VAL A 113 7.78 23.39 -15.06
N LYS A 114 7.45 22.50 -16.02
CA LYS A 114 8.28 22.28 -17.20
C LYS A 114 7.50 21.68 -18.36
N VAL A 115 7.88 22.06 -19.57
CA VAL A 115 7.52 21.36 -20.81
C VAL A 115 8.65 20.39 -21.15
N LEU A 116 8.34 19.09 -21.19
CA LEU A 116 9.29 18.00 -21.42
C LEU A 116 9.18 17.54 -22.87
N GLU A 117 10.16 17.90 -23.69
CA GLU A 117 10.19 17.52 -25.11
C GLU A 117 10.75 16.10 -25.27
N LEU A 118 9.99 15.22 -25.93
CA LEU A 118 10.35 13.80 -26.00
C LEU A 118 11.56 13.51 -26.90
N HIS A 119 11.87 14.36 -27.88
CA HIS A 119 13.11 14.23 -28.66
C HIS A 119 14.37 14.27 -27.77
N LYS A 120 14.34 14.97 -26.62
CA LYS A 120 15.46 14.98 -25.65
C LYS A 120 15.66 13.62 -24.99
N LEU A 121 14.57 12.87 -24.77
CA LEU A 121 14.65 11.51 -24.24
C LEU A 121 15.29 10.56 -25.27
N ARG A 122 14.92 10.68 -26.55
CA ARG A 122 15.58 9.93 -27.63
C ARG A 122 17.08 10.23 -27.68
N ASP A 123 17.46 11.50 -27.63
CA ASP A 123 18.87 11.90 -27.66
C ASP A 123 19.63 11.28 -26.49
N TYR A 124 19.03 11.32 -25.30
CA TYR A 124 19.57 10.64 -24.13
C TYR A 124 19.75 9.13 -24.33
N LEU A 125 18.73 8.45 -24.88
CA LEU A 125 18.78 7.00 -25.12
C LEU A 125 19.87 6.61 -26.14
N ARG A 126 20.10 7.45 -27.16
CA ARG A 126 21.17 7.24 -28.16
C ARG A 126 22.57 7.38 -27.56
N LEU A 127 22.73 8.20 -26.53
CA LEU A 127 24.02 8.41 -25.86
C LEU A 127 24.43 7.24 -24.94
N GLY A 128 23.59 6.21 -24.77
CA GLY A 128 23.96 4.98 -24.08
C GLY A 128 24.14 5.11 -22.56
N PHE A 129 23.69 6.20 -21.95
CA PHE A 129 23.77 6.40 -20.50
C PHE A 129 22.62 5.67 -19.80
N GLY A 130 22.93 4.53 -19.19
CA GLY A 130 22.00 3.79 -18.35
C GLY A 130 21.89 4.41 -16.96
N SER A 131 20.85 5.22 -16.71
CA SER A 131 20.39 5.50 -15.36
C SER A 131 18.94 5.04 -15.26
N GLU A 132 18.68 4.07 -14.38
CA GLU A 132 17.32 3.68 -14.03
C GLU A 132 16.61 4.86 -13.37
N ARG A 133 15.41 5.22 -13.83
CA ARG A 133 14.51 6.14 -13.13
C ARG A 133 13.13 5.53 -13.04
N GLU A 134 12.56 5.63 -11.84
CA GLU A 134 11.33 4.94 -11.43
C GLU A 134 10.07 5.69 -11.88
N SER A 135 9.10 4.98 -12.44
CA SER A 135 7.73 5.45 -12.67
C SER A 135 6.76 4.75 -11.71
N LYS A 136 5.81 5.51 -11.14
CA LYS A 136 4.73 5.01 -10.27
C LYS A 136 3.39 5.46 -10.83
N GLN A 137 2.47 4.54 -11.15
CA GLN A 137 1.10 4.87 -11.55
C GLN A 137 0.10 3.75 -11.29
N ARG A 138 -1.00 4.09 -10.58
CA ARG A 138 -2.31 3.39 -10.46
C ARG A 138 -2.34 1.85 -10.31
N CYS A 139 -2.25 1.40 -9.06
CA CYS A 139 -3.02 0.36 -8.34
C CYS A 139 -2.70 0.58 -6.84
N ASP A 140 -3.05 -0.33 -5.92
CA ASP A 140 -2.42 -0.32 -4.59
C ASP A 140 -0.92 -0.59 -4.77
N SER A 141 -0.18 0.51 -4.92
CA SER A 141 1.15 0.53 -5.51
C SER A 141 2.15 0.47 -4.38
N PHE A 142 2.62 -0.74 -4.10
CA PHE A 142 3.79 -0.91 -3.25
C PHE A 142 5.04 -0.86 -4.13
N GLY A 143 5.56 0.35 -4.34
CA GLY A 143 6.68 0.58 -5.25
C GLY A 143 6.26 0.33 -6.70
N ARG A 144 6.82 -0.72 -7.31
CA ARG A 144 6.66 -1.08 -8.73
C ARG A 144 5.66 -2.21 -8.98
N CYS A 145 4.97 -2.68 -7.94
CA CYS A 145 4.01 -3.79 -8.04
C CYS A 145 2.57 -3.28 -8.04
N PHE A 146 1.75 -3.87 -8.91
CA PHE A 146 0.37 -3.52 -9.19
C PHE A 146 -0.47 -4.78 -9.04
N PHE A 147 -1.47 -4.68 -8.16
CA PHE A 147 -2.41 -5.77 -7.91
C PHE A 147 -3.82 -5.22 -8.11
N PRO A 148 -4.67 -5.91 -8.88
CA PRO A 148 -6.06 -5.53 -9.00
C PRO A 148 -6.71 -5.58 -7.62
N MET A 149 -7.45 -4.52 -7.28
CA MET A 149 -8.36 -4.51 -6.15
C MET A 149 -9.55 -5.40 -6.52
N HIS A 150 -9.38 -6.70 -6.42
CA HIS A 150 -10.40 -7.65 -6.84
C HIS A 150 -11.40 -7.92 -5.72
N ASN A 151 -12.68 -7.77 -6.04
CA ASN A 151 -13.84 -8.47 -5.49
C ASN A 151 -14.69 -8.80 -6.73
N PRO A 152 -15.30 -10.00 -6.95
CA PRO A 152 -15.84 -10.90 -5.92
C PRO A 152 -15.75 -12.42 -6.19
N ARG A 153 -15.65 -13.19 -5.10
CA ARG A 153 -16.27 -14.52 -4.87
C ARG A 153 -15.84 -14.90 -3.47
N THR A 154 -16.79 -14.96 -2.55
CA THR A 154 -16.61 -15.29 -1.13
C THR A 154 -15.47 -16.28 -0.90
N PRO A 155 -14.27 -15.82 -0.56
CA PRO A 155 -13.23 -16.71 -0.11
C PRO A 155 -13.65 -17.07 1.31
N ARG A 156 -13.82 -18.38 1.57
CA ARG A 156 -13.87 -18.85 2.96
C ARG A 156 -12.58 -18.47 3.69
N ASP A 157 -11.51 -18.25 2.93
CA ASP A 157 -10.16 -17.98 3.40
C ASP A 157 -9.95 -16.52 3.80
N VAL A 158 -9.25 -16.36 4.92
CA VAL A 158 -8.94 -15.05 5.49
C VAL A 158 -7.84 -14.33 4.74
N ILE A 159 -6.93 -15.09 4.12
CA ILE A 159 -5.80 -14.59 3.37
C ILE A 159 -5.93 -15.07 1.93
N ILE A 160 -6.04 -14.12 1.00
CA ILE A 160 -6.24 -14.38 -0.42
C ILE A 160 -4.93 -14.10 -1.17
N PRO A 161 -4.39 -15.07 -1.92
CA PRO A 161 -3.31 -14.80 -2.86
C PRO A 161 -3.87 -14.12 -4.12
N THR A 162 -3.44 -12.88 -4.35
CA THR A 162 -3.83 -12.03 -5.47
C THR A 162 -2.69 -11.94 -6.48
N GLU A 163 -3.01 -12.27 -7.72
CA GLU A 163 -2.10 -12.15 -8.86
C GLU A 163 -2.04 -10.69 -9.34
N GLY A 164 -0.90 -10.27 -9.86
CA GLY A 164 -0.66 -8.94 -10.37
C GLY A 164 0.66 -8.91 -11.15
N PHE A 165 1.27 -7.73 -11.22
CA PHE A 165 2.50 -7.55 -11.98
C PHE A 165 3.43 -6.51 -11.37
N GLN A 166 4.72 -6.63 -11.70
CA GLN A 166 5.71 -5.59 -11.46
C GLN A 166 6.05 -4.94 -12.80
N GLN A 167 6.11 -3.61 -12.85
CA GLN A 167 6.55 -2.88 -14.04
C GLN A 167 7.69 -1.90 -13.74
N SER A 168 8.57 -1.72 -14.72
CA SER A 168 9.58 -0.65 -14.71
C SER A 168 9.97 -0.28 -16.13
N LEU A 169 10.25 1.00 -16.37
CA LEU A 169 10.84 1.46 -17.64
C LEU A 169 12.36 1.49 -17.52
N LYS A 170 13.07 0.93 -18.50
CA LYS A 170 14.53 0.85 -18.53
C LYS A 170 15.08 1.40 -19.84
N PRO A 171 16.09 2.29 -19.81
CA PRO A 171 16.86 2.62 -20.99
C PRO A 171 17.72 1.41 -21.39
N THR A 172 17.64 0.98 -22.64
CA THR A 172 18.44 -0.10 -23.21
C THR A 172 19.13 0.36 -24.48
N SER A 173 20.10 -0.40 -24.98
CA SER A 173 20.73 -0.12 -26.28
C SER A 173 19.76 -0.22 -27.47
N GLN A 174 18.61 -0.86 -27.29
CA GLN A 174 17.55 -0.96 -28.30
C GLN A 174 16.48 0.14 -28.14
N GLY A 175 16.64 1.05 -27.18
CA GLY A 175 15.68 2.09 -26.84
C GLY A 175 15.04 1.89 -25.47
N LEU A 176 13.90 2.54 -25.25
CA LEU A 176 13.16 2.44 -23.99
C LEU A 176 12.44 1.09 -23.92
N SER A 177 12.56 0.39 -22.80
CA SER A 177 11.93 -0.92 -22.61
C SER A 177 11.08 -0.96 -21.35
N LEU A 178 9.83 -1.35 -21.50
CA LEU A 178 8.94 -1.72 -20.40
C LEU A 178 9.27 -3.14 -19.96
N CYS A 179 9.84 -3.27 -18.77
CA CYS A 179 10.07 -4.55 -18.12
C CYS A 179 8.82 -4.89 -17.32
N LEU A 180 8.13 -5.95 -17.70
CA LEU A 180 6.91 -6.41 -17.04
C LEU A 180 7.11 -7.82 -16.50
N ASP A 181 6.81 -8.06 -15.24
CA ASP A 181 6.93 -9.38 -14.65
C ASP A 181 5.68 -9.77 -13.85
N TYR A 182 5.37 -11.06 -13.85
CA TYR A 182 4.23 -11.61 -13.11
C TYR A 182 4.56 -11.65 -11.61
N SER A 183 3.64 -11.16 -10.78
CA SER A 183 3.83 -11.09 -9.33
C SER A 183 2.59 -11.60 -8.61
N VAL A 184 2.77 -12.11 -7.39
CA VAL A 184 1.66 -12.52 -6.52
C VAL A 184 1.89 -11.95 -5.14
N SER A 185 0.82 -11.47 -4.50
CA SER A 185 0.87 -11.00 -3.13
C SER A 185 -0.39 -11.45 -2.38
N SER A 186 -0.29 -11.61 -1.08
CA SER A 186 -1.41 -11.98 -0.21
C SER A 186 -2.11 -10.75 0.37
N TYR A 187 -3.44 -10.84 0.52
CA TYR A 187 -4.29 -9.80 1.09
C TYR A 187 -5.27 -10.37 2.11
N VAL A 188 -5.67 -9.57 3.11
CA VAL A 188 -6.73 -9.94 4.05
C VAL A 188 -8.08 -9.80 3.35
N GLY A 189 -8.81 -10.90 3.19
CA GLY A 189 -10.02 -10.95 2.37
C GLY A 189 -11.26 -10.32 2.97
N LYS A 190 -11.35 -10.26 4.30
CA LYS A 190 -12.47 -9.68 5.04
C LYS A 190 -12.01 -9.11 6.36
N ASP A 191 -12.79 -8.19 6.91
CA ASP A 191 -12.54 -7.70 8.26
C ASP A 191 -12.62 -8.87 9.22
N LYS A 192 -11.62 -9.03 10.09
CA LYS A 192 -11.53 -10.22 10.94
C LYS A 192 -11.05 -9.93 12.37
N PRO A 193 -11.76 -10.39 13.41
CA PRO A 193 -11.28 -10.29 14.78
C PRO A 193 -9.88 -10.92 14.95
N VAL A 194 -8.99 -10.22 15.65
CA VAL A 194 -7.60 -10.66 15.79
C VAL A 194 -7.49 -12.03 16.47
N LEU A 195 -8.31 -12.30 17.48
CA LEU A 195 -8.27 -13.61 18.15
C LEU A 195 -8.70 -14.76 17.23
N GLU A 196 -9.77 -14.58 16.47
CA GLU A 196 -10.20 -15.57 15.47
C GLU A 196 -9.16 -15.77 14.36
N PHE A 197 -8.45 -14.69 13.98
CA PHE A 197 -7.34 -14.79 13.04
C PHE A 197 -6.22 -15.68 13.59
N LEU A 198 -5.81 -15.45 14.83
CA LEU A 198 -4.73 -16.21 15.46
C LEU A 198 -5.10 -17.69 15.63
N LEU A 199 -6.34 -17.99 16.03
CA LEU A 199 -6.81 -19.37 16.19
C LEU A 199 -6.79 -20.16 14.89
N GLU A 200 -7.05 -19.50 13.75
CA GLU A 200 -6.97 -20.16 12.44
C GLU A 200 -5.54 -20.29 11.89
N GLN A 201 -4.64 -19.36 12.23
CA GLN A 201 -3.27 -19.37 11.71
C GLN A 201 -2.29 -20.16 12.58
N ILE A 202 -2.58 -20.34 13.87
CA ILE A 202 -1.71 -21.05 14.81
C ILE A 202 -2.43 -22.33 15.26
N PRO A 203 -2.07 -23.51 14.71
CA PRO A 203 -2.59 -24.78 15.18
C PRO A 203 -2.31 -24.95 16.68
N ASN A 204 -3.30 -25.45 17.42
CA ASN A 204 -3.23 -25.69 18.87
C ASN A 204 -2.95 -24.44 19.72
N LEU A 205 -3.29 -23.24 19.22
CA LEU A 205 -3.18 -22.03 20.02
C LEU A 205 -4.07 -22.12 21.26
N ASN A 206 -3.43 -22.18 22.42
CA ASN A 206 -4.11 -22.06 23.70
C ASN A 206 -4.01 -20.61 24.19
N LEU A 207 -5.15 -19.91 24.21
CA LEU A 207 -5.24 -18.52 24.67
C LEU A 207 -4.83 -18.35 26.15
N ASN A 208 -4.78 -19.42 26.93
CA ASN A 208 -4.36 -19.41 28.33
C ASN A 208 -2.83 -19.57 28.49
N GLN A 209 -2.08 -19.88 27.42
CA GLN A 209 -0.62 -20.12 27.46
C GLN A 209 0.13 -19.33 26.37
N THR A 210 -0.14 -18.03 26.27
CA THR A 210 0.34 -17.24 25.14
C THR A 210 1.79 -16.82 25.17
N SER A 211 2.48 -16.95 26.31
CA SER A 211 3.94 -16.79 26.38
C SER A 211 4.66 -17.69 25.38
N THR A 212 4.21 -18.93 25.22
CA THR A 212 4.77 -19.92 24.29
C THR A 212 4.60 -19.52 22.82
N PHE A 213 3.52 -18.82 22.49
CA PHE A 213 3.19 -18.44 21.12
C PHE A 213 3.52 -16.99 20.78
N LYS A 214 4.04 -16.21 21.74
CA LYS A 214 4.24 -14.76 21.60
C LYS A 214 5.02 -14.39 20.33
N SER A 215 6.15 -15.05 20.06
CA SER A 215 6.97 -14.76 18.87
C SER A 215 6.23 -15.09 17.56
N LYS A 216 5.43 -16.17 17.54
CA LYS A 216 4.59 -16.52 16.39
C LYS A 216 3.49 -15.48 16.18
N VAL A 217 2.81 -15.07 17.25
CA VAL A 217 1.78 -14.02 17.21
C VAL A 217 2.36 -12.69 16.72
N GLU A 218 3.54 -12.29 17.21
CA GLU A 218 4.25 -11.09 16.75
C GLU A 218 4.57 -11.17 15.26
N THR A 219 5.09 -12.32 14.80
CA THR A 219 5.41 -12.56 13.39
C THR A 219 4.18 -12.41 12.49
N LEU A 220 3.02 -12.91 12.93
CA LEU A 220 1.77 -12.82 12.19
C LEU A 220 1.15 -11.41 12.20
N LEU A 221 1.21 -10.69 13.32
CA LEU A 221 0.44 -9.45 13.50
C LEU A 221 1.23 -8.16 13.24
N VAL A 222 2.52 -8.12 13.56
CA VAL A 222 3.29 -6.87 13.50
C VAL A 222 3.36 -6.34 12.07
N GLY A 223 3.05 -5.05 11.91
CA GLY A 223 2.94 -4.36 10.63
C GLY A 223 1.56 -4.39 9.98
N LEU A 224 0.65 -5.27 10.45
CA LEU A 224 -0.75 -5.27 9.99
C LEU A 224 -1.53 -4.12 10.61
N LYS A 225 -2.60 -3.72 9.93
CA LYS A 225 -3.54 -2.68 10.34
C LYS A 225 -4.80 -3.27 10.94
N VAL A 226 -5.28 -2.67 12.03
CA VAL A 226 -6.52 -3.03 12.71
C VAL A 226 -7.42 -1.81 12.91
N ASN A 227 -8.73 -2.05 12.93
CA ASN A 227 -9.70 -1.17 13.56
C ASN A 227 -9.94 -1.63 15.01
N VAL A 228 -10.46 -0.72 15.83
CA VAL A 228 -10.81 -1.02 17.22
C VAL A 228 -12.32 -1.01 17.42
N THR A 229 -12.83 -1.87 18.30
CA THR A 229 -14.27 -2.08 18.50
C THR A 229 -14.82 -1.41 19.76
N HIS A 230 -13.96 -0.95 20.68
CA HIS A 230 -14.36 -0.28 21.92
C HIS A 230 -14.89 1.14 21.73
N ARG A 231 -14.71 1.72 20.54
CA ARG A 231 -15.16 3.07 20.19
C ARG A 231 -15.63 3.11 18.74
N ARG A 232 -16.58 4.00 18.42
CA ARG A 232 -17.06 4.21 17.06
C ARG A 232 -16.04 5.07 16.30
N THR A 233 -15.12 4.41 15.60
CA THR A 233 -14.09 5.08 14.80
C THR A 233 -13.79 4.25 13.54
N LYS A 234 -13.45 4.92 12.43
CA LYS A 234 -12.85 4.27 11.25
C LYS A 234 -11.32 4.38 11.25
N GLN A 235 -10.72 4.87 12.33
CA GLN A 235 -9.27 5.02 12.45
C GLN A 235 -8.58 3.65 12.43
N LYS A 236 -7.67 3.49 11.47
CA LYS A 236 -6.82 2.30 11.33
C LYS A 236 -5.53 2.49 12.12
N TYR A 237 -5.16 1.47 12.89
CA TYR A 237 -3.94 1.43 13.70
C TYR A 237 -2.98 0.38 13.15
N THR A 238 -1.70 0.71 13.05
CA THR A 238 -0.68 -0.28 12.68
C THR A 238 -0.14 -0.93 13.95
N ILE A 239 -0.12 -2.25 14.00
CA ILE A 239 0.43 -3.02 15.11
C ILE A 239 1.94 -2.88 15.09
N THR A 240 2.51 -2.25 16.11
CA THR A 240 3.96 -2.03 16.22
C THR A 240 4.67 -3.19 16.91
N ARG A 241 4.05 -3.73 17.96
CA ARG A 241 4.54 -4.86 18.77
C ARG A 241 3.39 -5.42 19.63
N LEU A 242 3.65 -6.53 20.31
CA LEU A 242 2.86 -6.92 21.47
C LEU A 242 3.44 -6.30 22.74
N THR A 243 2.58 -6.08 23.73
CA THR A 243 3.03 -5.68 25.06
C THR A 243 3.92 -6.75 25.72
N ARG A 244 4.80 -6.32 26.63
CA ARG A 244 5.71 -7.23 27.34
C ARG A 244 4.98 -8.12 28.35
N ARG A 245 4.00 -7.55 29.04
CA ARG A 245 3.21 -8.17 30.11
C ARG A 245 1.80 -8.52 29.62
N ALA A 246 1.10 -9.40 30.32
CA ALA A 246 -0.31 -9.70 30.05
C ALA A 246 -1.20 -8.47 30.32
N THR A 247 -2.40 -8.44 29.74
CA THR A 247 -3.34 -7.30 29.89
C THR A 247 -3.66 -7.01 31.35
N LYS A 248 -3.86 -8.04 32.19
CA LYS A 248 -4.09 -7.90 33.64
C LYS A 248 -2.93 -7.24 34.41
N ASP A 249 -1.71 -7.38 33.89
CA ASP A 249 -0.49 -6.96 34.55
C ASP A 249 -0.01 -5.57 34.08
N ILE A 250 -0.77 -4.93 33.19
CA ILE A 250 -0.47 -3.59 32.69
C ILE A 250 -1.29 -2.58 33.48
N SER A 251 -0.62 -1.60 34.08
CA SER A 251 -1.24 -0.43 34.68
C SER A 251 -0.55 0.83 34.20
N PHE A 252 -1.26 1.96 34.27
CA PHE A 252 -0.70 3.26 33.87
C PHE A 252 -1.35 4.39 34.65
N PRO A 253 -0.61 5.49 34.88
CA PRO A 253 -1.19 6.67 35.49
C PRO A 253 -2.22 7.28 34.52
N ALA A 254 -3.46 7.40 34.95
CA ALA A 254 -4.46 8.14 34.19
C ALA A 254 -4.13 9.63 34.27
N LEU A 255 -4.12 10.28 33.10
CA LEU A 255 -3.88 11.71 32.97
C LEU A 255 -5.18 12.39 32.51
N ASP A 256 -5.43 13.62 32.99
CA ASP A 256 -6.51 14.47 32.52
C ASP A 256 -6.22 15.06 31.11
N SER A 257 -7.14 15.86 30.58
CA SER A 257 -6.99 16.54 29.28
C SER A 257 -5.79 17.50 29.23
N GLU A 258 -5.30 17.95 30.39
CA GLU A 258 -4.15 18.84 30.53
C GLU A 258 -2.85 18.07 30.85
N GLY A 259 -2.89 16.73 30.85
CA GLY A 259 -1.74 15.87 31.08
C GLY A 259 -1.33 15.71 32.55
N ARG A 260 -2.16 16.15 33.49
CA ARG A 260 -1.90 16.01 34.93
C ARG A 260 -2.40 14.67 35.44
N TYR A 261 -1.67 14.09 36.39
CA TYR A 261 -2.04 12.82 37.02
C TYR A 261 -3.32 12.96 37.84
N THR A 262 -4.29 12.07 37.61
CA THR A 262 -5.61 12.13 38.24
C THR A 262 -5.68 11.40 39.59
N GLY A 263 -4.55 10.87 40.10
CA GLY A 263 -4.55 10.00 41.29
C GLY A 263 -5.04 8.57 41.03
N TRP A 264 -5.42 8.26 39.79
CA TRP A 264 -5.97 6.98 39.39
C TRP A 264 -4.97 6.20 38.53
N THR A 265 -4.65 4.97 38.93
CA THR A 265 -3.72 4.08 38.20
C THR A 265 -4.46 2.77 37.87
N PRO A 266 -5.37 2.77 36.90
CA PRO A 266 -6.11 1.56 36.54
C PRO A 266 -5.20 0.52 35.94
N SER A 267 -5.57 -0.75 36.13
CA SER A 267 -5.13 -1.81 35.22
C SER A 267 -5.74 -1.58 33.83
N LEU A 268 -5.12 -2.11 32.79
CA LEU A 268 -5.56 -1.90 31.41
C LEU A 268 -6.98 -2.42 31.19
N ASP A 269 -7.30 -3.60 31.69
CA ASP A 269 -8.65 -4.17 31.66
C ASP A 269 -9.66 -3.34 32.48
N GLY A 270 -9.26 -2.87 33.67
CA GLY A 270 -10.08 -2.01 34.52
C GLY A 270 -10.40 -0.67 33.84
N PHE A 271 -9.43 -0.09 33.13
CA PHE A 271 -9.64 1.10 32.31
C PHE A 271 -10.67 0.87 31.21
N PHE A 272 -10.59 -0.24 30.47
CA PHE A 272 -11.55 -0.55 29.41
C PHE A 272 -12.96 -0.82 29.95
N LEU A 273 -13.05 -1.46 31.11
CA LEU A 273 -14.33 -1.67 31.79
C LEU A 273 -14.95 -0.34 32.24
N GLN A 274 -14.20 0.51 32.95
CA GLN A 274 -14.75 1.75 33.49
C GLN A 274 -15.03 2.80 32.41
N LYS A 275 -14.12 2.97 31.44
CA LYS A 275 -14.25 4.03 30.43
C LYS A 275 -15.19 3.67 29.29
N TYR A 276 -15.22 2.40 28.89
CA TYR A 276 -15.95 1.96 27.69
C TYR A 276 -17.02 0.89 27.99
N GLY A 277 -17.17 0.45 29.25
CA GLY A 277 -18.08 -0.64 29.59
C GLY A 277 -17.66 -1.98 28.98
N LYS A 278 -16.37 -2.17 28.65
CA LYS A 278 -15.86 -3.38 27.99
C LYS A 278 -15.12 -4.27 28.98
N LYS A 279 -15.76 -5.37 29.39
CA LYS A 279 -15.13 -6.41 30.21
C LYS A 279 -14.21 -7.27 29.35
N ILE A 280 -12.92 -7.20 29.62
CA ILE A 280 -11.90 -8.02 28.96
C ILE A 280 -11.98 -9.44 29.50
N GLN A 281 -12.14 -10.42 28.61
CA GLN A 281 -12.23 -11.84 28.97
C GLN A 281 -10.84 -12.48 28.97
N HIS A 282 -10.03 -12.15 27.97
CA HIS A 282 -8.73 -12.78 27.77
C HIS A 282 -7.61 -11.95 28.40
N VAL A 283 -7.71 -11.71 29.70
CA VAL A 283 -6.80 -10.80 30.44
C VAL A 283 -5.36 -11.32 30.55
N ASP A 284 -5.16 -12.63 30.38
CA ASP A 284 -3.84 -13.27 30.33
C ASP A 284 -3.11 -13.05 29.00
N LEU A 285 -3.80 -12.56 27.97
CA LEU A 285 -3.19 -12.22 26.68
C LEU A 285 -2.44 -10.90 26.76
N PRO A 286 -1.30 -10.75 26.05
CA PRO A 286 -0.72 -9.44 25.84
C PRO A 286 -1.68 -8.56 25.01
N ALA A 287 -1.67 -7.26 25.27
CA ALA A 287 -2.33 -6.27 24.43
C ALA A 287 -1.48 -5.92 23.18
N LEU A 288 -2.12 -5.39 22.14
CA LEU A 288 -1.47 -4.82 20.96
C LEU A 288 -0.99 -3.40 21.25
N ASP A 289 0.22 -3.06 20.80
CA ASP A 289 0.78 -1.71 20.90
C ASP A 289 0.72 -0.99 19.55
N PHE A 290 0.04 0.16 19.51
CA PHE A 290 -0.07 1.01 18.33
C PHE A 290 0.79 2.27 18.41
N GLY A 291 1.35 2.58 19.58
CA GLY A 291 1.89 3.90 19.88
C GLY A 291 3.39 4.03 19.65
N GLY A 292 4.11 2.92 19.50
CA GLY A 292 5.54 2.89 19.25
C GLY A 292 6.34 3.49 20.41
N ASN A 293 6.52 4.82 20.40
CA ASN A 293 7.15 5.59 21.48
C ASN A 293 6.11 6.19 22.44
N LYS A 294 4.84 6.32 22.03
CA LYS A 294 3.72 6.70 22.91
C LYS A 294 3.03 5.45 23.43
N MET A 295 2.43 5.53 24.61
CA MET A 295 1.66 4.41 25.16
C MET A 295 0.25 4.37 24.54
N ASN A 296 -0.01 3.34 23.72
CA ASN A 296 -1.34 3.09 23.14
C ASN A 296 -1.56 1.58 23.03
N TYR A 297 -2.02 0.99 24.14
CA TYR A 297 -2.23 -0.45 24.25
C TYR A 297 -3.72 -0.77 24.18
N VAL A 298 -4.07 -1.75 23.34
CA VAL A 298 -5.46 -2.21 23.18
C VAL A 298 -5.50 -3.74 23.26
N PRO A 299 -6.34 -4.32 24.14
CA PRO A 299 -6.54 -5.77 24.21
C PRO A 299 -6.88 -6.37 22.84
N MET A 300 -6.32 -7.53 22.52
CA MET A 300 -6.49 -8.18 21.20
C MET A 300 -7.96 -8.44 20.85
N GLU A 301 -8.79 -8.76 21.85
CA GLU A 301 -10.24 -8.96 21.69
C GLU A 301 -11.00 -7.73 21.17
N LEU A 302 -10.44 -6.53 21.35
CA LEU A 302 -11.04 -5.28 20.88
C LEU A 302 -10.51 -4.84 19.52
N CYS A 303 -9.80 -5.72 18.80
CA CYS A 303 -9.11 -5.40 17.55
C CYS A 303 -9.59 -6.29 16.39
N VAL A 304 -9.79 -5.67 15.23
CA VAL A 304 -10.25 -6.32 13.99
C VAL A 304 -9.29 -5.97 12.86
N LEU A 305 -8.65 -6.98 12.26
CA LEU A 305 -7.85 -6.82 11.05
C LEU A 305 -8.69 -6.21 9.94
N VAL A 306 -8.12 -5.20 9.28
CA VAL A 306 -8.78 -4.49 8.18
C VAL A 306 -8.74 -5.33 6.91
N LYS A 307 -9.84 -5.43 6.17
CA LYS A 307 -9.89 -6.03 4.83
C LYS A 307 -9.04 -5.28 3.80
N ASP A 308 -8.76 -5.94 2.69
CA ASP A 308 -8.08 -5.40 1.51
C ASP A 308 -6.66 -4.85 1.80
N GLN A 309 -6.09 -5.19 2.95
CA GLN A 309 -4.71 -4.86 3.26
C GLN A 309 -3.79 -6.00 2.84
N ARG A 310 -2.61 -5.64 2.34
CA ARG A 310 -1.56 -6.62 2.05
C ARG A 310 -1.13 -7.33 3.34
N CYS A 311 -1.13 -8.66 3.30
CA CYS A 311 -0.54 -9.50 4.33
C CYS A 311 0.85 -9.95 3.82
N PRO A 312 1.98 -9.51 4.40
CA PRO A 312 3.29 -9.92 3.93
C PRO A 312 3.51 -11.43 4.09
N ARG A 313 4.34 -12.03 3.21
CA ARG A 313 4.62 -13.48 3.25
C ARG A 313 5.14 -13.96 4.62
N LYS A 314 5.94 -13.14 5.30
CA LYS A 314 6.44 -13.45 6.66
C LYS A 314 5.33 -13.53 7.71
N ASN A 315 4.20 -12.87 7.46
CA ASN A 315 3.03 -12.86 8.34
C ASN A 315 2.07 -14.02 8.00
N LEU A 316 2.49 -14.95 7.15
CA LEU A 316 1.76 -16.19 6.87
C LEU A 316 2.40 -17.31 7.67
N SER A 317 1.60 -18.09 8.38
CA SER A 317 1.98 -19.40 8.91
C SER A 317 2.11 -20.42 7.78
N ASP A 318 2.62 -21.62 8.07
CA ASP A 318 2.62 -22.78 7.15
C ASP A 318 1.19 -23.35 6.92
N THR A 319 0.24 -22.46 6.67
CA THR A 319 -1.16 -22.77 6.39
C THR A 319 -1.38 -22.94 4.88
N ASN A 320 -2.57 -23.43 4.51
CA ASN A 320 -3.00 -23.53 3.11
C ASN A 320 -2.79 -22.22 2.33
N ALA A 321 -2.93 -21.06 2.98
CA ALA A 321 -2.70 -19.76 2.36
C ALA A 321 -1.24 -19.54 1.91
N ALA A 322 -0.25 -19.94 2.71
CA ALA A 322 1.16 -19.84 2.35
C ALA A 322 1.54 -20.81 1.23
N THR A 323 0.97 -22.02 1.27
CA THR A 323 1.13 -23.03 0.22
C THR A 323 0.54 -22.55 -1.10
N GLU A 324 -0.69 -22.04 -1.09
CA GLU A 324 -1.36 -21.49 -2.29
C GLU A 324 -0.63 -20.26 -2.84
N LEU A 325 -0.17 -19.35 -1.97
CA LEU A 325 0.65 -18.20 -2.40
C LEU A 325 1.92 -18.69 -3.10
N THR A 326 2.60 -19.69 -2.54
CA THR A 326 3.82 -20.28 -3.12
C THR A 326 3.52 -20.93 -4.46
N ARG A 327 2.46 -21.74 -4.53
CA ARG A 327 2.01 -22.41 -5.77
C ARG A 327 1.71 -21.42 -6.89
N LYS A 328 1.08 -20.28 -6.57
CA LYS A 328 0.79 -19.21 -7.55
C LYS A 328 2.03 -18.39 -7.93
N ALA A 329 2.97 -18.18 -7.01
CA ALA A 329 4.16 -17.36 -7.24
C ALA A 329 5.28 -18.12 -7.97
N VAL A 330 5.42 -19.41 -7.68
CA VAL A 330 6.47 -20.30 -8.22
C VAL A 330 5.87 -21.14 -9.33
N ILE A 331 5.85 -20.58 -10.55
CA ILE A 331 5.34 -21.24 -11.75
C ILE A 331 6.47 -21.49 -12.76
N PRO A 332 6.40 -22.56 -13.58
CA PRO A 332 7.40 -22.84 -14.60
C PRO A 332 7.59 -21.69 -15.62
N PRO A 333 8.79 -21.52 -16.21
CA PRO A 333 9.06 -20.43 -17.14
C PRO A 333 8.08 -20.31 -18.32
N PRO A 334 7.62 -21.39 -18.98
CA PRO A 334 6.62 -21.28 -20.05
C PRO A 334 5.29 -20.70 -19.56
N MET A 335 4.81 -21.14 -18.39
CA MET A 335 3.58 -20.60 -17.79
C MET A 335 3.76 -19.14 -17.37
N ARG A 336 4.93 -18.79 -16.82
CA ARG A 336 5.24 -17.39 -16.45
C ARG A 336 5.24 -16.49 -17.68
N ARG A 337 5.87 -16.92 -18.78
CA ARG A 337 5.86 -16.23 -20.06
C ARG A 337 4.43 -16.00 -20.55
N ASP A 338 3.59 -17.03 -20.53
CA ASP A 338 2.22 -16.94 -21.01
C ASP A 338 1.37 -15.99 -20.14
N LYS A 339 1.58 -15.99 -18.81
CA LYS A 339 0.98 -14.99 -17.90
C LYS A 339 1.43 -13.56 -18.21
N ILE A 340 2.73 -13.32 -18.43
CA ILE A 340 3.24 -12.00 -18.78
C ILE A 340 2.64 -11.53 -20.12
N ARG A 341 2.58 -12.42 -21.13
CA ARG A 341 1.95 -12.13 -22.43
C ARG A 341 0.46 -11.79 -22.29
N ALA A 342 -0.25 -12.50 -21.42
CA ALA A 342 -1.65 -12.20 -21.13
C ALA A 342 -1.81 -10.84 -20.44
N LEU A 343 -0.94 -10.52 -19.47
CA LEU A 343 -0.95 -9.24 -18.76
C LEU A 343 -0.78 -8.06 -19.73
N VAL A 344 0.18 -8.12 -20.66
CA VAL A 344 0.40 -7.06 -21.67
C VAL A 344 -0.86 -6.80 -22.52
N LYS A 345 -1.68 -7.83 -22.77
CA LYS A 345 -2.90 -7.72 -23.58
C LYS A 345 -4.15 -7.39 -22.77
N SER A 346 -4.04 -7.36 -21.43
CA SER A 346 -5.19 -7.22 -20.55
C SER A 346 -5.51 -5.76 -20.23
N ASN A 347 -6.78 -5.45 -20.00
CA ASN A 347 -7.22 -4.12 -19.55
C ASN A 347 -6.70 -3.76 -18.14
N GLU A 348 -6.36 -4.77 -17.34
CA GLU A 348 -5.75 -4.60 -16.02
C GLU A 348 -4.21 -4.53 -16.08
N GLY A 349 -3.62 -4.69 -17.28
CA GLY A 349 -2.19 -4.64 -17.52
C GLY A 349 -1.61 -3.21 -17.49
N PRO A 350 -0.29 -3.07 -17.71
CA PRO A 350 0.32 -1.76 -17.82
C PRO A 350 -0.32 -0.98 -18.97
N CYS A 351 -0.98 0.13 -18.65
CA CYS A 351 -1.61 0.99 -19.65
C CYS A 351 -0.54 1.90 -20.27
N GLY A 352 -0.51 1.96 -21.60
CA GLY A 352 0.25 2.92 -22.41
C GLY A 352 -0.70 3.71 -23.30
#